data_AF-A0A2D1KSR6-F1
#
_entry.id   AF-A0A2D1KSR6-F1
#
_cell.length_a   1.000
_cell.length_b   1.000
_cell.length_c   1.000
_cell.angle_alpha   90.00
_cell.angle_beta   90.00
_cell.angle_gamma   90.00
#
_symmetry.space_group_name_H-M   'P 1'
#
loop_
_entity.id
_entity.type
_entity.pdbx_description
1 polymer ?
#
loop_
_entity_poly.entity_id
_entity_poly.type
_entity_poly.pdbx_seq_one_letter_code
_entity_poly.pdbx_strand_id
1 'polypeptide(L)'
;MAENKEITTYYTVEELARLIKASRSTVYNRAKKYGIKLDGEYTDDQIHTLGKPIKGVSKTPIERIRIQLDNEHKAEIGVLEQKHALELESLRREYEIKVDELKSSNATIVAALEAKQAKEVADIEREHDRAAKAWEHTRDTLEKQLQGMSNQMNELTARLPRLVGEVVNHQLKLAEQREQRAKKASAQPKTKTKKAENKM
;
A
#
# COMPACT_ATOMS: atom_id res chain seq x y z
N MET A 1 -2.56 32.52 -100.45
CA MET A 1 -3.18 31.62 -99.47
C MET A 1 -2.07 31.13 -98.56
N ALA A 2 -2.10 31.46 -97.27
CA ALA A 2 -1.09 31.00 -96.33
C ALA A 2 -1.43 29.56 -95.92
N GLU A 3 -0.53 28.62 -96.21
CA GLU A 3 -0.63 27.24 -95.76
C GLU A 3 -0.45 27.22 -94.23
N ASN A 4 -1.51 26.86 -93.49
CA ASN A 4 -1.40 26.52 -92.07
C ASN A 4 -0.55 25.25 -91.96
N LYS A 5 0.75 25.40 -91.76
CA LYS A 5 1.63 24.28 -91.38
C LYS A 5 1.32 23.93 -89.93
N GLU A 6 0.76 22.75 -89.70
CA GLU A 6 0.66 22.17 -88.37
C GLU A 6 2.07 22.08 -87.75
N ILE A 7 2.23 22.60 -86.54
CA ILE A 7 3.50 22.56 -85.81
C ILE A 7 3.71 21.12 -85.34
N THR A 8 4.75 20.46 -85.85
CA THR A 8 5.18 19.13 -85.41
C THR A 8 6.41 19.26 -84.51
N THR A 9 6.48 18.43 -83.48
CA THR A 9 7.65 18.34 -82.58
C THR A 9 8.29 16.98 -82.70
N TYR A 10 9.63 16.96 -82.71
CA TYR A 10 10.37 15.71 -82.84
C TYR A 10 10.48 14.97 -81.50
N TYR A 11 10.08 13.71 -81.45
CA TYR A 11 10.27 12.83 -80.29
C TYR A 11 10.66 11.42 -80.71
N THR A 12 11.54 10.78 -79.94
CA THR A 12 11.73 9.33 -80.04
C THR A 12 10.58 8.59 -79.34
N VAL A 13 10.40 7.30 -79.64
CA VAL A 13 9.41 6.46 -78.95
C VAL A 13 9.66 6.39 -77.43
N GLU A 14 10.93 6.47 -77.01
CA GLU A 14 11.33 6.49 -75.60
C GLU A 14 10.86 7.77 -74.91
N GLU A 15 11.03 8.92 -75.56
CA GLU A 15 10.62 10.22 -75.05
C GLU A 15 9.10 10.36 -75.03
N LEU A 16 8.42 9.89 -76.08
CA LEU A 16 6.95 9.80 -76.09
C LEU A 16 6.44 8.96 -74.92
N ALA A 17 7.05 7.79 -74.67
CA ALA A 17 6.66 6.90 -73.57
C ALA A 17 6.78 7.60 -72.20
N ARG A 18 7.86 8.35 -71.98
CA ARG A 18 8.03 9.15 -70.76
C ARG A 18 7.02 10.29 -70.68
N LEU A 19 6.81 11.02 -71.78
CA LEU A 19 5.92 12.16 -71.86
C LEU A 19 4.48 11.79 -71.49
N ILE A 20 4.00 10.64 -71.99
CA ILE A 20 2.64 10.16 -71.73
C ILE A 20 2.54 9.21 -70.52
N LYS A 21 3.64 9.03 -69.76
CA LYS A 21 3.73 8.11 -68.61
C LYS A 21 3.25 6.69 -68.92
N ALA A 22 3.71 6.13 -70.04
CA ALA A 22 3.38 4.78 -70.48
C ALA A 22 4.64 3.98 -70.85
N SER A 23 4.49 2.66 -71.04
CA SER A 23 5.59 1.85 -71.57
C SER A 23 5.76 2.05 -73.08
N ARG A 24 6.96 1.78 -73.63
CA ARG A 24 7.20 1.79 -75.09
C ARG A 24 6.21 0.90 -75.84
N SER A 25 5.93 -0.29 -75.30
CA SER A 25 4.95 -1.22 -75.86
C SER A 25 3.54 -0.62 -75.89
N THR A 26 3.17 0.17 -74.89
CA THR A 26 1.92 0.92 -74.86
C THR A 26 1.88 1.99 -75.96
N VAL A 27 2.98 2.72 -76.20
CA VAL A 27 3.08 3.69 -77.30
C VAL A 27 2.87 3.00 -78.65
N TYR A 28 3.56 1.89 -78.92
CA TYR A 28 3.39 1.12 -80.18
C TYR A 28 1.95 0.64 -80.38
N ASN A 29 1.34 0.09 -79.34
CA ASN A 29 -0.03 -0.42 -79.41
C ASN A 29 -1.05 0.72 -79.64
N ARG A 30 -0.83 1.88 -79.02
CA ARG A 30 -1.68 3.07 -79.21
C ARG A 30 -1.50 3.66 -80.60
N ALA A 31 -0.26 3.80 -81.07
CA ALA A 31 0.05 4.28 -82.40
C ALA A 31 -0.61 3.40 -83.48
N LYS A 32 -0.50 2.07 -83.34
CA LYS A 32 -1.17 1.11 -84.22
C LYS A 32 -2.69 1.24 -84.20
N LYS A 33 -3.31 1.40 -83.03
CA LYS A 33 -4.78 1.52 -82.91
C LYS A 33 -5.32 2.84 -83.46
N TYR A 34 -4.61 3.94 -83.21
CA TYR A 34 -5.02 5.27 -83.63
C TYR A 34 -4.52 5.66 -85.02
N GLY A 35 -3.80 4.76 -85.72
CA GLY A 35 -3.29 5.00 -87.06
C GLY A 35 -2.18 6.05 -87.14
N ILE A 36 -1.46 6.28 -86.04
CA ILE A 36 -0.38 7.27 -85.94
C ILE A 36 0.94 6.61 -86.34
N LYS A 37 1.66 7.21 -87.29
CA LYS A 37 3.00 6.73 -87.67
C LYS A 37 4.01 7.14 -86.60
N LEU A 38 5.00 6.28 -86.34
CA LEU A 38 6.07 6.57 -85.41
C LEU A 38 7.36 6.91 -86.17
N ASP A 39 7.31 7.98 -86.95
CA ASP A 39 8.40 8.48 -87.81
C ASP A 39 9.25 9.59 -87.17
N GLY A 40 8.87 10.02 -85.96
CA GLY A 40 9.64 10.95 -85.15
C GLY A 40 9.05 12.34 -85.09
N GLU A 41 8.12 12.72 -85.96
CA GLU A 41 7.45 14.03 -85.94
C GLU A 41 5.99 13.87 -85.50
N TYR A 42 5.58 14.58 -84.46
CA TYR A 42 4.22 14.46 -83.90
C TYR A 42 3.57 15.82 -83.69
N THR A 43 2.32 15.94 -84.07
CA THR A 43 1.48 17.07 -83.66
C THR A 43 1.04 16.91 -82.20
N ASP A 44 0.72 18.02 -81.54
CA ASP A 44 0.20 17.99 -80.16
C ASP A 44 -1.05 17.10 -80.03
N ASP A 45 -1.90 17.08 -81.07
CA ASP A 45 -3.09 16.22 -81.12
C ASP A 45 -2.74 14.73 -81.21
N GLN A 46 -1.68 14.37 -81.95
CA GLN A 46 -1.19 13.00 -82.01
C GLN A 46 -0.58 12.57 -80.67
N ILE A 47 0.22 13.43 -80.03
CA ILE A 47 0.79 13.18 -78.69
C ILE A 47 -0.33 12.99 -77.67
N HIS A 48 -1.32 13.89 -77.68
CA HIS A 48 -2.47 13.82 -76.78
C HIS A 48 -3.30 12.55 -77.02
N THR A 49 -3.50 12.16 -78.28
CA THR A 49 -4.20 10.92 -78.65
C THR A 49 -3.44 9.67 -78.21
N LEU A 50 -2.11 9.66 -78.35
CA LEU A 50 -1.26 8.61 -77.80
C LEU A 50 -1.31 8.58 -76.28
N GLY A 51 -1.56 9.70 -75.60
CA GLY A 51 -1.77 9.76 -74.15
C GLY A 51 -3.07 9.10 -73.68
N LYS A 52 -4.10 9.04 -74.53
CA LYS A 52 -5.41 8.47 -74.17
C LYS A 52 -5.32 6.95 -74.01
N PRO A 53 -5.81 6.39 -72.89
CA PRO A 53 -5.85 4.94 -72.71
C PRO A 53 -6.78 4.31 -73.74
N ILE A 54 -6.37 3.14 -74.25
CA ILE A 54 -7.17 2.39 -75.19
C ILE A 54 -8.37 1.79 -74.47
N LYS A 55 -9.58 2.32 -74.72
CA LYS A 55 -10.82 1.65 -74.29
C LYS A 55 -10.93 0.27 -74.94
N GLY A 56 -11.20 -0.76 -74.12
CA GLY A 56 -11.46 -2.14 -74.55
C GLY A 56 -10.24 -3.06 -74.66
N VAL A 57 -9.03 -2.62 -74.29
CA VAL A 57 -7.87 -3.54 -74.17
C VAL A 57 -7.94 -4.21 -72.80
N SER A 58 -8.04 -5.54 -72.77
CA SER A 58 -8.03 -6.29 -71.51
C SER A 58 -6.75 -6.00 -70.74
N LYS A 59 -6.86 -5.84 -69.41
CA LYS A 59 -5.71 -5.66 -68.51
C LYS A 59 -4.64 -6.69 -68.84
N THR A 60 -3.39 -6.25 -68.91
CA THR A 60 -2.29 -7.18 -69.17
C THR A 60 -2.25 -8.25 -68.07
N PRO A 61 -1.72 -9.46 -68.34
CA PRO A 61 -1.59 -10.49 -67.31
C PRO A 61 -0.89 -9.99 -66.04
N ILE A 62 0.14 -9.14 -66.19
CA ILE A 62 0.89 -8.51 -65.09
C ILE A 62 -0.02 -7.62 -64.23
N GLU A 63 -0.87 -6.82 -64.87
CA GLU A 63 -1.75 -5.87 -64.21
C GLU A 63 -2.92 -6.57 -63.50
N ARG A 64 -3.35 -7.73 -64.01
CA ARG A 64 -4.29 -8.62 -63.30
C ARG A 64 -3.67 -9.21 -62.03
N ILE A 65 -2.44 -9.73 -62.13
CA ILE A 65 -1.71 -10.29 -60.98
C ILE A 65 -1.51 -9.23 -59.91
N ARG A 66 -1.11 -8.01 -60.29
CA ARG A 66 -0.90 -6.92 -59.33
C ARG A 66 -2.17 -6.58 -58.54
N ILE A 67 -3.32 -6.48 -59.23
CA ILE A 67 -4.60 -6.20 -58.58
C ILE A 67 -5.04 -7.36 -57.69
N GLN A 68 -4.81 -8.60 -58.13
CA GLN A 68 -5.08 -9.79 -57.33
C GLN A 68 -4.28 -9.73 -56.02
N LEU A 69 -2.98 -9.45 -56.11
CA LEU A 69 -2.08 -9.35 -54.97
C LEU A 69 -2.47 -8.20 -54.02
N ASP A 70 -2.81 -7.04 -54.57
CA ASP A 70 -3.27 -5.89 -53.76
C ASP A 70 -4.57 -6.20 -53.02
N ASN A 71 -5.47 -6.98 -53.62
CA ASN A 71 -6.71 -7.41 -52.97
C ASN A 71 -6.45 -8.45 -51.89
N GLU A 72 -5.55 -9.41 -52.13
CA GLU A 72 -5.14 -10.42 -51.16
C GLU A 72 -4.46 -9.77 -49.95
N HIS A 73 -3.53 -8.85 -50.17
CA HIS A 73 -2.88 -8.09 -49.08
C HIS A 73 -3.89 -7.28 -48.27
N LYS A 74 -4.85 -6.61 -48.93
CA LYS A 74 -5.90 -5.87 -48.21
C LYS A 74 -6.78 -6.79 -47.37
N ALA A 75 -7.10 -7.98 -47.88
CA ALA A 75 -7.88 -8.97 -47.14
C ALA A 75 -7.09 -9.46 -45.91
N GLU A 76 -5.80 -9.76 -46.07
CA GLU A 76 -4.93 -10.20 -44.98
C GLU A 76 -4.75 -9.12 -43.91
N ILE A 77 -4.52 -7.87 -44.32
CA ILE A 77 -4.48 -6.72 -43.40
C ILE A 77 -5.79 -6.62 -42.60
N GLY A 78 -6.95 -6.73 -43.26
CA GLY A 78 -8.24 -6.69 -42.58
C GLY A 78 -8.43 -7.82 -41.56
N VAL A 79 -7.96 -9.03 -41.85
CA VAL A 79 -8.00 -10.16 -40.92
C VAL A 79 -7.09 -9.91 -39.72
N LEU A 80 -5.88 -9.41 -39.94
CA LEU A 80 -4.93 -9.11 -38.87
C LEU A 80 -5.45 -7.99 -37.96
N GLU A 81 -6.04 -6.94 -38.51
CA GLU A 81 -6.65 -5.84 -37.75
C GLU A 81 -7.79 -6.35 -36.87
N GLN A 82 -8.67 -7.20 -37.40
CA GLN A 82 -9.74 -7.81 -36.62
C GLN A 82 -9.20 -8.69 -35.49
N LYS A 83 -8.18 -9.50 -35.77
CA LYS A 83 -7.56 -10.36 -34.76
C LYS A 83 -6.95 -9.53 -33.63
N HIS A 84 -6.19 -8.49 -33.95
CA HIS A 84 -5.59 -7.59 -32.96
C HIS A 84 -6.66 -6.86 -32.14
N ALA A 85 -7.75 -6.41 -32.76
CA ALA A 85 -8.85 -5.77 -32.05
C ALA A 85 -9.50 -6.72 -31.03
N LEU A 86 -9.71 -7.98 -31.40
CA LEU A 86 -10.26 -9.00 -30.50
C LEU A 86 -9.31 -9.32 -29.34
N GLU A 87 -8.02 -9.45 -29.62
CA GLU A 87 -7.00 -9.73 -28.59
C GLU A 87 -6.89 -8.57 -27.58
N LEU A 88 -6.87 -7.32 -28.06
CA LEU A 88 -6.86 -6.13 -27.20
C LEU A 88 -8.10 -6.03 -26.33
N GLU A 89 -9.28 -6.31 -26.88
CA GLU A 89 -10.54 -6.28 -26.12
C GLU A 89 -10.59 -7.41 -25.08
N SER A 90 -10.11 -8.60 -25.43
CA SER A 90 -10.01 -9.73 -24.48
C SER A 90 -9.07 -9.38 -23.33
N LEU A 91 -7.89 -8.85 -23.63
CA LEU A 91 -6.91 -8.47 -22.63
C LEU A 91 -7.42 -7.33 -21.74
N ARG A 92 -8.10 -6.34 -22.32
CA ARG A 92 -8.73 -5.24 -21.58
C ARG A 92 -9.75 -5.76 -20.57
N ARG A 93 -10.62 -6.70 -20.96
CA ARG A 93 -11.61 -7.32 -20.07
C ARG A 93 -10.95 -8.14 -18.96
N GLU A 94 -9.91 -8.89 -19.28
CA GLU A 94 -9.17 -9.67 -18.28
C GLU A 94 -8.54 -8.76 -17.21
N TYR A 95 -7.92 -7.65 -17.63
CA TYR A 95 -7.39 -6.66 -16.70
C TYR A 95 -8.49 -5.98 -15.87
N GLU A 96 -9.64 -5.65 -16.47
CA GLU A 96 -10.77 -5.05 -15.75
C GLU A 96 -11.29 -5.98 -14.65
N ILE A 97 -11.49 -7.26 -14.97
CA ILE A 97 -11.85 -8.29 -13.99
C ILE A 97 -10.78 -8.37 -12.89
N LYS A 98 -9.49 -8.37 -13.27
CA LYS A 98 -8.42 -8.50 -12.28
C LYS A 98 -8.33 -7.32 -11.33
N VAL A 99 -8.55 -6.11 -11.86
CA VAL A 99 -8.62 -4.89 -11.05
C VAL A 99 -9.78 -4.96 -10.06
N ASP A 100 -10.94 -5.45 -10.47
CA ASP A 100 -12.11 -5.54 -9.60
C ASP A 100 -11.98 -6.65 -8.55
N GLU A 101 -11.35 -7.78 -8.89
CA GLU A 101 -10.95 -8.82 -7.93
C GLU A 101 -10.00 -8.25 -6.86
N LEU A 102 -8.98 -7.51 -7.29
CA LEU A 102 -8.00 -6.91 -6.37
C LEU A 102 -8.64 -5.85 -5.47
N LYS A 103 -9.53 -5.01 -6.00
CA LYS A 103 -10.29 -4.04 -5.20
C LYS A 103 -11.15 -4.74 -4.15
N SER A 104 -11.85 -5.79 -4.55
CA SER A 104 -12.73 -6.56 -3.65
C SER A 104 -11.93 -7.28 -2.56
N SER A 105 -10.79 -7.88 -2.93
CA SER A 105 -9.87 -8.50 -1.99
C SER A 105 -9.28 -7.48 -1.01
N ASN A 106 -8.78 -6.34 -1.51
CA ASN A 106 -8.25 -5.28 -0.66
C ASN A 106 -9.30 -4.72 0.30
N ALA A 107 -10.53 -4.49 -0.16
CA ALA A 107 -11.62 -4.02 0.71
C ALA A 107 -11.89 -5.00 1.85
N THR A 108 -11.85 -6.32 1.57
CA THR A 108 -12.04 -7.37 2.57
C THR A 108 -10.89 -7.39 3.58
N ILE A 109 -9.64 -7.25 3.13
CA ILE A 109 -8.45 -7.20 3.99
C ILE A 109 -8.50 -5.97 4.90
N VAL A 110 -8.81 -4.80 4.34
CA VAL A 110 -8.92 -3.54 5.11
C VAL A 110 -9.99 -3.67 6.19
N ALA A 111 -11.18 -4.15 5.84
CA ALA A 111 -12.26 -4.36 6.81
C ALA A 111 -11.86 -5.34 7.94
N ALA A 112 -11.14 -6.41 7.61
CA ALA A 112 -10.65 -7.37 8.61
C ALA A 112 -9.59 -6.75 9.55
N LEU A 113 -8.69 -5.92 9.01
CA LEU A 113 -7.68 -5.21 9.81
C LEU A 113 -8.32 -4.17 10.72
N GLU A 114 -9.26 -3.38 10.21
CA GLU A 114 -10.01 -2.39 10.99
C GLU A 114 -10.79 -3.06 12.13
N ALA A 115 -11.48 -4.16 11.85
CA ALA A 115 -12.20 -4.92 12.88
C ALA A 115 -11.25 -5.49 13.96
N LYS A 116 -10.09 -5.99 13.55
CA LYS A 116 -9.07 -6.49 14.49
C LYS A 116 -8.52 -5.37 15.36
N GLN A 117 -8.18 -4.23 14.75
CA GLN A 117 -7.67 -3.06 15.47
C GLN A 117 -8.70 -2.50 16.45
N ALA A 118 -9.97 -2.39 16.05
CA ALA A 118 -11.03 -1.95 16.94
C ALA A 118 -11.20 -2.87 18.15
N LYS A 119 -11.09 -4.19 17.94
CA LYS A 119 -11.13 -5.17 19.03
C LYS A 119 -9.94 -5.01 19.98
N GLU A 120 -8.73 -4.88 19.43
CA GLU A 120 -7.50 -4.76 20.21
C GLU A 120 -7.50 -3.48 21.07
N VAL A 121 -7.95 -2.35 20.51
CA VAL A 121 -8.15 -1.11 21.28
C VAL A 121 -9.15 -1.31 22.41
N ALA A 122 -10.30 -1.92 22.13
CA ALA A 122 -11.30 -2.18 23.16
C ALA A 122 -10.81 -3.14 24.27
N ASP A 123 -9.97 -4.11 23.92
CA ASP A 123 -9.38 -5.02 24.90
C ASP A 123 -8.34 -4.31 25.77
N ILE A 124 -7.49 -3.46 25.20
CA ILE A 124 -6.53 -2.61 25.93
C ILE A 124 -7.26 -1.66 26.88
N GLU A 125 -8.33 -0.99 26.43
CA GLU A 125 -9.13 -0.09 27.28
C GLU A 125 -9.72 -0.85 28.47
N ARG A 126 -10.26 -2.06 28.26
CA ARG A 126 -10.78 -2.90 29.35
C ARG A 126 -9.68 -3.32 30.33
N GLU A 127 -8.50 -3.67 29.84
CA GLU A 127 -7.37 -4.02 30.71
C GLU A 127 -6.89 -2.83 31.51
N HIS A 128 -6.80 -1.65 30.88
CA HIS A 128 -6.45 -0.40 31.54
C HIS A 128 -7.46 -0.05 32.64
N ASP A 129 -8.77 -0.16 32.37
CA ASP A 129 -9.82 0.09 33.36
C ASP A 129 -9.76 -0.90 34.53
N ARG A 130 -9.47 -2.18 34.25
CA ARG A 130 -9.29 -3.19 35.31
C ARG A 130 -8.07 -2.87 36.17
N ALA A 131 -6.96 -2.49 35.54
CA ALA A 131 -5.75 -2.10 36.24
C ALA A 131 -5.98 -0.85 37.10
N ALA A 132 -6.66 0.17 36.57
CA ALA A 132 -7.02 1.37 37.31
C ALA A 132 -7.86 1.05 38.55
N LYS A 133 -8.91 0.23 38.40
CA LYS A 133 -9.74 -0.21 39.54
C LYS A 133 -8.95 -1.01 40.58
N ALA A 134 -8.03 -1.87 40.14
CA ALA A 134 -7.17 -2.61 41.05
C ALA A 134 -6.25 -1.67 41.85
N TRP A 135 -5.65 -0.69 41.18
CA TRP A 135 -4.82 0.33 41.83
C TRP A 135 -5.60 1.20 42.81
N GLU A 136 -6.81 1.63 42.46
CA GLU A 136 -7.71 2.35 43.37
C GLU A 136 -8.04 1.51 44.60
N HIS A 137 -8.39 0.24 44.42
CA HIS A 137 -8.67 -0.66 45.53
C HIS A 137 -7.46 -0.86 46.45
N THR A 138 -6.27 -1.02 45.87
CA THR A 138 -5.03 -1.12 46.64
C THR A 138 -4.74 0.18 47.40
N ARG A 139 -4.89 1.34 46.77
CA ARG A 139 -4.75 2.65 47.43
C ARG A 139 -5.69 2.77 48.62
N ASP A 140 -6.99 2.53 48.43
CA ASP A 140 -8.00 2.65 49.48
C ASP A 140 -7.74 1.70 50.65
N THR A 141 -7.21 0.51 50.36
CA THR A 141 -6.80 -0.46 51.38
C THR A 141 -5.61 0.05 52.20
N LEU A 142 -4.59 0.60 51.53
CA LEU A 142 -3.43 1.18 52.20
C LEU A 142 -3.81 2.42 53.03
N GLU A 143 -4.69 3.28 52.53
CA GLU A 143 -5.20 4.43 53.27
C GLU A 143 -5.91 4.02 54.56
N LYS A 144 -6.77 2.98 54.49
CA LYS A 144 -7.43 2.42 55.68
C LYS A 144 -6.43 1.83 56.68
N GLN A 145 -5.39 1.13 56.20
CA GLN A 145 -4.34 0.59 57.06
C GLN A 145 -3.55 1.71 57.76
N LEU A 146 -3.16 2.75 57.03
CA LEU A 146 -2.47 3.92 57.59
C LEU A 146 -3.32 4.62 58.65
N GLN A 147 -4.62 4.81 58.39
CA GLN A 147 -5.53 5.40 59.36
C GLN A 147 -5.65 4.54 60.61
N GLY A 148 -5.74 3.21 60.46
CA GLY A 148 -5.75 2.27 61.57
C GLY A 148 -4.50 2.36 62.44
N MET A 149 -3.32 2.38 61.80
CA MET A 149 -2.04 2.55 62.50
C MET A 149 -1.93 3.90 63.21
N SER A 150 -2.40 4.98 62.58
CA SER A 150 -2.42 6.31 63.19
C SER A 150 -3.30 6.34 64.44
N ASN A 151 -4.49 5.74 64.39
CA ASN A 151 -5.37 5.62 65.55
C ASN A 151 -4.71 4.82 66.69
N GLN A 152 -4.09 3.68 66.38
CA GLN A 152 -3.36 2.87 67.37
C GLN A 152 -2.21 3.65 68.01
N MET A 153 -1.45 4.40 67.21
CA MET A 153 -0.37 5.26 67.72
C MET A 153 -0.92 6.31 68.69
N ASN A 154 -2.01 7.00 68.31
CA ASN A 154 -2.65 7.99 69.16
C ASN A 154 -3.14 7.39 70.49
N GLU A 155 -3.72 6.18 70.45
CA GLU A 155 -4.12 5.47 71.68
C GLU A 155 -2.92 5.12 72.56
N LEU A 156 -1.83 4.62 71.98
CA LEU A 156 -0.59 4.34 72.71
C LEU A 156 -0.01 5.62 73.32
N THR A 157 0.06 6.71 72.56
CA THR A 157 0.51 8.02 73.04
C THR A 157 -0.35 8.52 74.19
N ALA A 158 -1.69 8.36 74.12
CA ALA A 158 -2.59 8.77 75.20
C ALA A 158 -2.48 7.90 76.46
N ARG A 159 -2.16 6.60 76.32
CA ARG A 159 -1.99 5.67 77.45
C ARG A 159 -0.61 5.73 78.09
N LEU A 160 0.41 6.17 77.35
CA LEU A 160 1.80 6.22 77.78
C LEU A 160 1.98 6.91 79.15
N PRO A 161 1.39 8.11 79.41
CA PRO A 161 1.58 8.80 80.69
C PRO A 161 1.01 8.02 81.88
N ARG A 162 -0.13 7.33 81.69
CA ARG A 162 -0.73 6.50 82.74
C ARG A 162 0.16 5.29 83.06
N LEU A 163 0.63 4.58 82.05
CA LEU A 163 1.51 3.43 82.23
C LEU A 163 2.83 3.82 82.90
N VAL A 164 3.43 4.93 82.48
CA VAL A 164 4.62 5.49 83.14
C VAL A 164 4.32 5.82 84.61
N GLY A 165 3.18 6.46 84.89
CA GLY A 165 2.74 6.76 86.25
C GLY A 165 2.54 5.50 87.11
N GLU A 166 1.94 4.44 86.56
CA GLU A 166 1.75 3.15 87.23
C GLU A 166 3.09 2.49 87.58
N VAL A 167 4.05 2.50 86.66
CA VAL A 167 5.40 1.97 86.90
C VAL A 167 6.13 2.75 87.98
N VAL A 168 6.11 4.09 87.92
CA VAL A 168 6.74 4.95 88.93
C VAL A 168 6.12 4.72 90.31
N ASN A 169 4.79 4.66 90.39
CA ASN A 169 4.09 4.36 91.64
C ASN A 169 4.44 2.97 92.20
N HIS A 170 4.57 1.97 91.34
CA HIS A 170 4.98 0.63 91.77
C HIS A 170 6.40 0.63 92.33
N GLN A 171 7.33 1.33 91.68
CA GLN A 171 8.71 1.47 92.17
C GLN A 171 8.77 2.18 93.53
N LEU A 172 7.98 3.24 93.73
CA LEU A 172 7.83 3.91 95.02
C LEU A 172 7.35 2.95 96.13
N LYS A 173 6.29 2.17 95.88
CA LYS A 173 5.80 1.17 96.83
C LYS A 173 6.85 0.12 97.18
N LEU A 174 7.64 -0.34 96.19
CA LEU A 174 8.74 -1.27 96.44
C LEU A 174 9.85 -0.64 97.30
N ALA A 175 10.16 0.64 97.10
CA ALA A 175 11.12 1.38 97.91
C ALA A 175 10.63 1.54 99.36
N GLU A 176 9.36 1.91 99.56
CA GLU A 176 8.73 1.99 100.88
C GLU A 176 8.75 0.64 101.61
N GLN A 177 8.43 -0.46 100.91
CA GLN A 177 8.51 -1.80 101.49
C GLN A 177 9.94 -2.17 101.91
N ARG A 178 10.95 -1.81 101.10
CA ARG A 178 12.36 -2.02 101.44
C ARG A 178 12.76 -1.22 102.67
N GLU A 179 12.36 0.04 102.76
CA GLU A 179 12.64 0.91 103.91
C GLU A 179 11.96 0.38 105.19
N GLN A 180 10.70 -0.04 105.11
CA GLN A 180 9.99 -0.66 106.23
C GLN A 180 10.64 -1.97 106.69
N ARG A 181 11.12 -2.81 105.76
CA ARG A 181 11.89 -4.01 106.08
C ARG A 181 13.23 -3.67 106.74
N ALA A 182 13.93 -2.64 106.25
CA ALA A 182 15.17 -2.17 106.87
C ALA A 182 14.94 -1.65 108.29
N LYS A 183 13.88 -0.87 108.54
CA LYS A 183 13.49 -0.41 109.88
C LYS A 183 13.12 -1.56 110.83
N LYS A 184 12.43 -2.59 110.33
CA LYS A 184 12.13 -3.81 111.11
C LYS A 184 13.40 -4.64 111.40
N ALA A 185 14.33 -4.72 110.45
CA ALA A 185 15.60 -5.42 110.64
C ALA A 185 16.53 -4.68 111.61
N SER A 186 16.52 -3.33 111.63
CA SER A 186 17.29 -2.54 112.61
C SER A 186 16.69 -2.55 114.02
N ALA A 187 15.42 -2.94 114.17
CA ALA A 187 14.72 -3.04 115.45
C ALA A 187 14.83 -4.43 116.12
N GLN A 188 15.45 -5.43 115.46
CA GLN A 188 15.77 -6.71 116.10
C GLN A 188 17.01 -6.57 116.98
N PRO A 189 16.97 -7.01 118.26
CA PRO A 189 18.12 -6.92 119.16
C PRO A 189 19.23 -7.87 118.70
N LYS A 190 20.47 -7.37 118.66
CA LYS A 190 21.67 -8.18 118.45
C LYS A 190 21.81 -9.20 119.58
N THR A 191 21.45 -10.46 119.34
CA THR A 191 21.85 -11.57 120.22
C THR A 191 23.33 -11.86 119.99
N LYS A 192 24.10 -11.75 121.08
CA LYS A 192 25.55 -11.96 121.11
C LYS A 192 25.89 -13.42 120.78
N THR A 193 26.82 -13.63 119.85
CA THR A 193 27.56 -14.87 119.68
C THR A 193 28.43 -15.07 120.93
N LYS A 194 28.21 -16.15 121.70
CA LYS A 194 29.17 -16.62 122.72
C LYS A 194 29.95 -17.80 122.15
N LYS A 195 31.27 -17.60 122.10
CA LYS A 195 32.33 -18.58 121.89
C LYS A 195 32.44 -19.45 123.15
N ALA A 196 32.44 -20.78 123.00
CA ALA A 196 32.92 -21.76 123.98
C ALA A 196 33.31 -23.00 123.15
N GLU A 197 34.57 -23.13 122.74
CA GLU A 197 35.66 -23.79 123.47
C GLU A 197 35.39 -25.23 123.93
N ASN A 198 36.28 -26.07 123.45
CA ASN A 198 36.35 -27.53 123.43
C ASN A 198 36.71 -28.14 124.80
N LYS A 199 36.21 -29.35 125.11
CA LYS A 199 36.94 -30.51 125.71
C LYS A 199 36.01 -31.55 126.36
N MET A 200 35.86 -32.71 125.72
CA MET A 200 36.26 -34.06 126.13
C MET A 200 35.56 -35.10 125.27
#